data_AF-A0A3D1ET58-F1
#
_entry.id   AF-A0A3D1ET58-F1
#
_cell.length_a   1.000
_cell.length_b   1.000
_cell.length_c   1.000
_cell.angle_alpha   90.00
_cell.angle_beta   90.00
_cell.angle_gamma   90.00
#
_symmetry.space_group_name_H-M   'P 1'
#
loop_
_entity.id
_entity.type
_entity.pdbx_description
1 polymer ?
#
loop_
_entity_poly.entity_id
_entity_poly.type
_entity_poly.pdbx_seq_one_letter_code
_entity_poly.pdbx_strand_id
1 'polypeptide(L)'
;MQEKVYHFCVKSILVSSLALAGSAWAQSAYEESISGDLSDDANAPTLITSSQTTITVGFTTDREGLDRDIFTIEVPTGFELSGVILDDYNSNYPENLGFVGFSSGAVLDADPILPTATGLLGWYLPDESNVGQDLFLEMGQAAGAIGYDEPLPSGFYTFWAQETSDSNDEWVLSVVLSPVDTTCVADVNGNGSVDFSDLVQLLSAFGPCASCVEDLDESGSVDFNDLDSMLSFWGPC
;
A
#
# COMPACT_ATOMS: atom_id res chain seq x y z
N MET A 1 -3.49 -79.09 -29.78
CA MET A 1 -2.47 -78.06 -29.46
C MET A 1 -3.14 -77.08 -28.52
N GLN A 2 -2.73 -77.04 -27.25
CA GLN A 2 -3.36 -76.22 -26.22
C GLN A 2 -2.84 -74.78 -26.30
N GLU A 3 -3.74 -73.81 -26.45
CA GLU A 3 -3.46 -72.38 -26.27
C GLU A 3 -3.42 -72.06 -24.77
N LYS A 4 -2.28 -71.53 -24.31
CA LYS A 4 -2.09 -71.03 -22.95
C LYS A 4 -2.64 -69.60 -22.86
N VAL A 5 -3.65 -69.42 -22.01
CA VAL A 5 -4.13 -68.12 -21.56
C VAL A 5 -3.10 -67.54 -20.58
N TYR A 6 -2.50 -66.40 -20.91
CA TYR A 6 -1.61 -65.66 -20.01
C TYR A 6 -2.42 -64.64 -19.21
N HIS A 7 -2.48 -64.83 -17.89
CA HIS A 7 -2.99 -63.87 -16.91
C HIS A 7 -1.97 -62.73 -16.76
N PHE A 8 -2.33 -61.51 -17.16
CA PHE A 8 -1.51 -60.32 -16.92
C PHE A 8 -1.86 -59.75 -15.54
N CYS A 9 -0.93 -59.84 -14.61
CA CYS A 9 -1.05 -59.38 -13.24
C CYS A 9 -0.81 -57.85 -13.20
N VAL A 10 -1.85 -57.06 -12.91
CA VAL A 10 -1.72 -55.61 -12.73
C VAL A 10 -1.09 -55.33 -11.38
N LYS A 11 0.21 -54.98 -11.37
CA LYS A 11 0.88 -54.45 -10.17
C LYS A 11 0.48 -52.98 -10.00
N SER A 12 -0.29 -52.70 -8.96
CA SER A 12 -0.56 -51.32 -8.50
C SER A 12 0.74 -50.62 -8.14
N ILE A 13 1.06 -49.54 -8.88
CA ILE A 13 2.12 -48.60 -8.53
C ILE A 13 1.47 -47.51 -7.67
N LEU A 14 1.77 -47.53 -6.38
CA LEU A 14 1.50 -46.42 -5.47
C LEU A 14 2.52 -45.32 -5.76
N VAL A 15 2.09 -44.28 -6.48
CA VAL A 15 2.86 -43.04 -6.63
C VAL A 15 2.66 -42.24 -5.34
N SER A 16 3.70 -42.17 -4.51
CA SER A 16 3.72 -41.29 -3.34
C SER A 16 4.11 -39.90 -3.81
N SER A 17 3.14 -38.98 -3.86
CA SER A 17 3.35 -37.58 -4.19
C SER A 17 3.94 -36.85 -2.99
N LEU A 18 5.24 -36.56 -3.05
CA LEU A 18 5.91 -35.64 -2.13
C LEU A 18 5.41 -34.23 -2.43
N ALA A 19 4.57 -33.67 -1.56
CA ALA A 19 4.22 -32.25 -1.62
C ALA A 19 5.43 -31.46 -1.12
N LEU A 20 6.19 -30.87 -2.05
CA LEU A 20 7.12 -29.80 -1.72
C LEU A 20 6.27 -28.60 -1.30
N ALA A 21 6.26 -28.29 0.00
CA ALA A 21 5.80 -26.99 0.47
C ALA A 21 6.85 -25.97 0.04
N GLY A 22 6.69 -25.42 -1.17
CA GLY A 22 7.40 -24.20 -1.54
C GLY A 22 6.93 -23.07 -0.63
N SER A 23 7.86 -22.29 -0.10
CA SER A 23 7.57 -21.01 0.53
C SER A 23 6.74 -20.20 -0.46
N ALA A 24 5.48 -19.93 -0.14
CA ALA A 24 4.67 -19.01 -0.93
C ALA A 24 5.18 -17.61 -0.60
N TRP A 25 6.06 -17.08 -1.43
CA TRP A 25 6.30 -15.64 -1.48
C TRP A 25 4.98 -14.99 -1.92
N ALA A 26 4.64 -13.85 -1.31
CA ALA A 26 3.53 -13.04 -1.80
C ALA A 26 3.79 -12.73 -3.28
N GLN A 27 2.75 -12.82 -4.11
CA GLN A 27 2.89 -12.53 -5.53
C GLN A 27 3.06 -11.03 -5.70
N SER A 28 4.17 -10.61 -6.30
CA SER A 28 4.41 -9.22 -6.67
C SER A 28 3.37 -8.72 -7.67
N ALA A 29 2.96 -7.48 -7.48
CA ALA A 29 2.06 -6.77 -8.37
C ALA A 29 2.79 -6.36 -9.67
N TYR A 30 4.10 -6.10 -9.57
CA TYR A 30 4.95 -5.80 -10.69
C TYR A 30 6.38 -6.27 -10.44
N GLU A 31 7.03 -6.73 -11.49
CA GLU A 31 8.42 -7.18 -11.52
C GLU A 31 9.01 -6.78 -12.85
N GLU A 32 10.04 -5.95 -12.87
CA GLU A 32 10.66 -5.50 -14.12
C GLU A 32 11.25 -6.64 -14.94
N SER A 33 11.85 -7.61 -14.25
CA SER A 33 12.42 -8.82 -14.87
C SER A 33 11.40 -9.64 -15.69
N ILE A 34 10.10 -9.41 -15.45
CA ILE A 34 8.98 -10.08 -16.12
C ILE A 34 8.20 -9.10 -17.00
N SER A 35 7.99 -7.88 -16.53
CA SER A 35 7.00 -6.93 -17.07
C SER A 35 7.63 -5.81 -17.91
N GLY A 36 8.96 -5.70 -17.91
CA GLY A 36 9.72 -4.61 -18.51
C GLY A 36 10.00 -3.48 -17.53
N ASP A 37 10.81 -2.52 -17.95
CA ASP A 37 11.16 -1.32 -17.18
C ASP A 37 9.95 -0.55 -16.67
N LEU A 38 10.08 -0.02 -15.45
CA LEU A 38 9.31 1.10 -14.97
C LEU A 38 9.68 2.39 -15.72
N SER A 39 8.87 3.43 -15.56
CA SER A 39 9.01 4.62 -16.37
C SER A 39 10.02 5.59 -15.79
N ASP A 40 10.93 6.08 -16.62
CA ASP A 40 11.84 7.18 -16.29
C ASP A 40 11.20 8.58 -16.33
N ASP A 41 9.96 8.69 -16.83
CA ASP A 41 9.27 9.96 -17.09
C ASP A 41 8.28 10.31 -15.96
N ALA A 42 8.60 11.38 -15.24
CA ALA A 42 7.77 11.95 -14.18
C ALA A 42 6.32 12.26 -14.62
N ASN A 43 6.09 12.55 -15.90
CA ASN A 43 4.77 12.88 -16.44
C ASN A 43 4.01 11.67 -16.99
N ALA A 44 4.65 10.51 -17.04
CA ALA A 44 4.07 9.27 -17.56
C ALA A 44 4.54 8.06 -16.74
N PRO A 45 4.28 8.02 -15.41
CA PRO A 45 4.69 6.90 -14.56
C PRO A 45 3.99 5.60 -14.97
N THR A 46 4.63 4.46 -14.69
CA THR A 46 4.02 3.14 -14.93
C THR A 46 2.88 2.91 -13.93
N LEU A 47 1.66 2.69 -14.43
CA LEU A 47 0.51 2.40 -13.58
C LEU A 47 0.56 0.95 -13.08
N ILE A 48 0.66 0.76 -11.77
CA ILE A 48 0.62 -0.54 -11.11
C ILE A 48 -0.80 -0.82 -10.61
N THR A 49 -1.42 -1.87 -11.12
CA THR A 49 -2.76 -2.29 -10.70
C THR A 49 -2.71 -3.57 -9.89
N SER A 50 -3.31 -3.57 -8.70
CA SER A 50 -3.41 -4.74 -7.84
C SER A 50 -4.78 -4.80 -7.17
N SER A 51 -5.26 -6.01 -6.88
CA SER A 51 -6.43 -6.23 -6.02
C SER A 51 -6.04 -6.59 -4.58
N GLN A 52 -4.75 -6.60 -4.27
CA GLN A 52 -4.21 -6.89 -2.95
C GLN A 52 -4.07 -5.59 -2.15
N THR A 53 -4.16 -5.69 -0.82
CA THR A 53 -3.91 -4.59 0.10
C THR A 53 -2.41 -4.34 0.33
N THR A 54 -1.55 -5.27 -0.08
CA THR A 54 -0.11 -5.05 -0.15
C THR A 54 0.30 -5.12 -1.61
N ILE A 55 0.83 -4.02 -2.13
CA ILE A 55 1.26 -3.87 -3.52
C ILE A 55 2.78 -3.94 -3.53
N THR A 56 3.31 -5.11 -3.84
CA THR A 56 4.75 -5.35 -3.93
C THR A 56 5.25 -5.08 -5.36
N VAL A 57 6.28 -4.26 -5.48
CA VAL A 57 6.90 -3.83 -6.75
C VAL A 57 8.39 -4.16 -6.66
N GLY A 58 8.87 -5.04 -7.54
CA GLY A 58 10.28 -5.35 -7.71
C GLY A 58 10.87 -4.66 -8.93
N PHE A 59 12.00 -3.97 -8.74
CA PHE A 59 12.67 -3.16 -9.76
C PHE A 59 14.17 -3.06 -9.51
N THR A 60 14.92 -2.63 -10.52
CA THR A 60 16.36 -2.41 -10.47
C THR A 60 16.62 -0.96 -10.83
N THR A 61 17.40 -0.27 -10.02
CA THR A 61 17.83 1.11 -10.32
C THR A 61 19.30 1.11 -10.72
N ASP A 62 19.67 1.94 -11.69
CA ASP A 62 21.07 2.24 -12.02
C ASP A 62 21.36 3.72 -12.30
N ARG A 63 22.61 4.14 -12.09
CA ARG A 63 23.01 5.52 -12.36
C ARG A 63 23.56 5.76 -13.77
N GLU A 64 24.08 4.73 -14.44
CA GLU A 64 24.70 4.85 -15.76
C GLU A 64 23.68 4.96 -16.91
N GLY A 65 22.38 4.81 -16.65
CA GLY A 65 21.31 4.76 -17.65
C GLY A 65 20.26 5.87 -17.62
N LEU A 66 20.21 6.73 -16.59
CA LEU A 66 19.03 7.54 -16.23
C LEU A 66 17.81 6.70 -15.81
N ASP A 67 18.07 5.51 -15.27
CA ASP A 67 17.13 4.47 -14.85
C ASP A 67 16.41 4.89 -13.55
N ARG A 68 15.35 5.67 -13.72
CA ARG A 68 14.49 6.12 -12.63
C ARG A 68 13.25 5.25 -12.65
N ASP A 69 13.01 4.57 -11.55
CA ASP A 69 11.81 3.81 -11.37
C ASP A 69 10.67 4.70 -10.89
N ILE A 70 9.84 5.17 -11.82
CA ILE A 70 8.66 5.97 -11.50
C ILE A 70 7.39 5.17 -11.81
N PHE A 71 6.63 4.92 -10.76
CA PHE A 71 5.38 4.18 -10.83
C PHE A 71 4.27 4.85 -10.02
N THR A 72 3.03 4.61 -10.40
CA THR A 72 1.86 5.16 -9.71
C THR A 72 0.91 4.05 -9.31
N ILE A 73 0.32 4.19 -8.13
CA ILE A 73 -0.74 3.32 -7.61
C ILE A 73 -2.00 4.12 -7.34
N GLU A 74 -3.15 3.44 -7.42
CA GLU A 74 -4.42 3.96 -6.93
C GLU A 74 -4.70 3.36 -5.55
N VAL A 75 -4.96 4.21 -4.56
CA VAL A 75 -5.58 3.85 -3.29
C VAL A 75 -7.09 3.97 -3.48
N PRO A 76 -7.84 2.85 -3.53
CA PRO A 76 -9.28 2.90 -3.80
C PRO A 76 -10.05 3.57 -2.66
N THR A 77 -11.26 4.06 -2.96
CA THR A 77 -12.20 4.49 -1.91
C THR A 77 -12.46 3.38 -0.89
N GLY A 78 -12.49 3.73 0.39
CA GLY A 78 -12.61 2.78 1.50
C GLY A 78 -11.26 2.21 1.98
N PHE A 79 -10.16 2.63 1.36
CA PHE A 79 -8.79 2.32 1.77
C PHE A 79 -7.98 3.60 1.97
N GLU A 80 -6.91 3.46 2.74
CA GLU A 80 -5.91 4.47 3.04
C GLU A 80 -4.52 3.88 2.86
N LEU A 81 -3.57 4.69 2.41
CA LEU A 81 -2.16 4.33 2.34
C LEU A 81 -1.57 4.44 3.75
N SER A 82 -1.13 3.31 4.28
CA SER A 82 -0.75 3.16 5.69
C SER A 82 0.69 2.72 5.91
N GLY A 83 1.42 2.33 4.86
CA GLY A 83 2.80 1.90 4.99
C GLY A 83 3.56 1.81 3.67
N VAL A 84 4.88 1.90 3.77
CA VAL A 84 5.84 1.78 2.66
C VAL A 84 7.02 0.98 3.19
N ILE A 85 7.04 -0.31 2.90
CA ILE A 85 8.00 -1.27 3.44
C ILE A 85 9.09 -1.54 2.41
N LEU A 86 10.34 -1.45 2.83
CA LEU A 86 11.48 -1.91 2.04
C LEU A 86 11.69 -3.40 2.29
N ASP A 87 11.17 -4.26 1.42
CA ASP A 87 11.24 -5.71 1.59
C ASP A 87 12.61 -6.29 1.20
N ASP A 88 13.27 -5.70 0.21
CA ASP A 88 14.62 -6.07 -0.21
C ASP A 88 15.36 -4.85 -0.76
N TYR A 89 16.67 -4.82 -0.52
CA TYR A 89 17.59 -3.84 -1.07
C TYR A 89 18.97 -4.50 -1.14
N ASN A 90 19.43 -4.77 -2.35
CA ASN A 90 20.66 -5.49 -2.61
C ASN A 90 21.55 -4.65 -3.53
N SER A 91 22.59 -4.06 -2.94
CA SER A 91 23.52 -3.22 -3.67
C SER A 91 24.80 -3.98 -4.04
N ASN A 92 25.28 -3.74 -5.26
CA ASN A 92 26.62 -4.20 -5.65
C ASN A 92 27.75 -3.34 -5.04
N TYR A 93 27.40 -2.25 -4.35
CA TYR A 93 28.32 -1.30 -3.75
C TYR A 93 28.02 -1.16 -2.24
N PRO A 94 28.89 -1.65 -1.35
CA PRO A 94 28.65 -1.58 0.08
C PRO A 94 28.57 -0.11 0.54
N GLU A 95 27.64 0.18 1.46
CA GLU A 95 27.36 1.53 1.98
C GLU A 95 26.73 2.49 0.94
N ASN A 96 26.18 1.98 -0.16
CA ASN A 96 25.37 2.79 -1.06
C ASN A 96 24.05 3.19 -0.40
N LEU A 97 23.62 4.43 -0.68
CA LEU A 97 22.30 4.92 -0.32
C LEU A 97 21.46 5.02 -1.60
N GLY A 98 20.32 4.35 -1.60
CA GLY A 98 19.29 4.58 -2.58
C GLY A 98 18.54 5.87 -2.30
N PHE A 99 17.69 6.30 -3.21
CA PHE A 99 16.68 7.31 -2.98
C PHE A 99 15.32 6.75 -3.31
N VAL A 100 14.35 6.97 -2.42
CA VAL A 100 12.92 6.72 -2.69
C VAL A 100 12.09 7.88 -2.17
N GLY A 101 11.14 8.35 -2.96
CA GLY A 101 10.21 9.40 -2.59
C GLY A 101 8.87 9.26 -3.29
N PHE A 102 7.87 10.01 -2.84
CA PHE A 102 6.56 9.98 -3.48
C PHE A 102 5.81 11.30 -3.37
N SER A 103 4.89 11.53 -4.29
CA SER A 103 3.96 12.66 -4.31
C SER A 103 2.51 12.18 -4.41
N SER A 104 1.55 13.05 -4.09
CA SER A 104 0.15 12.80 -4.45
C SER A 104 -0.08 13.05 -5.93
N GLY A 105 -1.10 12.40 -6.47
CA GLY A 105 -1.47 12.47 -7.88
C GLY A 105 -0.95 11.31 -8.72
N ALA A 106 -1.46 11.22 -9.95
CA ALA A 106 -1.14 10.17 -10.91
C ALA A 106 0.15 10.44 -11.72
N VAL A 107 0.83 11.55 -11.44
CA VAL A 107 2.13 11.92 -11.99
C VAL A 107 3.02 12.39 -10.84
N LEU A 108 4.34 12.33 -11.05
CA LEU A 108 5.29 12.78 -10.05
C LEU A 108 5.31 14.31 -10.03
N ASP A 109 4.88 14.90 -8.92
CA ASP A 109 4.94 16.37 -8.69
C ASP A 109 6.31 16.79 -8.17
N ALA A 110 7.38 16.27 -8.77
CA ALA A 110 8.75 16.64 -8.46
C ALA A 110 9.58 16.64 -9.75
N ASP A 111 10.61 17.48 -9.79
CA ASP A 111 11.59 17.45 -10.88
C ASP A 111 12.74 16.53 -10.48
N PRO A 112 12.82 15.30 -11.05
CA PRO A 112 13.82 14.32 -10.65
C PRO A 112 15.25 14.70 -11.08
N ILE A 113 15.42 15.75 -11.87
CA ILE A 113 16.73 16.28 -12.27
C ILE A 113 17.31 17.21 -11.19
N LEU A 114 16.45 17.80 -10.37
CA LEU A 114 16.87 18.73 -9.33
C LEU A 114 17.05 18.01 -7.99
N PRO A 115 18.14 18.29 -7.23
CA PRO A 115 18.37 17.66 -5.93
C PRO A 115 17.51 18.34 -4.85
N THR A 116 16.19 18.36 -5.03
CA THR A 116 15.25 19.01 -4.11
C THR A 116 14.03 18.12 -3.89
N ALA A 117 13.49 18.12 -2.68
CA ALA A 117 12.25 17.42 -2.34
C ALA A 117 10.97 18.23 -2.66
N THR A 118 11.07 19.28 -3.48
CA THR A 118 9.94 20.15 -3.80
C THR A 118 8.82 19.33 -4.44
N GLY A 119 7.63 19.36 -3.82
CA GLY A 119 6.44 18.67 -4.29
C GLY A 119 6.32 17.19 -3.88
N LEU A 120 7.34 16.63 -3.22
CA LEU A 120 7.24 15.33 -2.57
C LEU A 120 6.49 15.43 -1.25
N LEU A 121 5.59 14.47 -1.00
CA LEU A 121 4.96 14.26 0.30
C LEU A 121 5.99 13.74 1.32
N GLY A 122 6.84 12.80 0.90
CA GLY A 122 7.90 12.25 1.72
C GLY A 122 9.00 11.60 0.89
N TRP A 123 10.18 11.45 1.48
CA TRP A 123 11.32 10.77 0.87
C TRP A 123 12.23 10.11 1.92
N TYR A 124 13.01 9.13 1.50
CA TYR A 124 14.00 8.45 2.33
C TYR A 124 15.25 8.13 1.52
N LEU A 125 16.38 7.96 2.21
CA LEU A 125 17.64 7.48 1.64
C LEU A 125 17.99 6.13 2.30
N PRO A 126 17.43 5.01 1.82
CA PRO A 126 17.65 3.73 2.48
C PRO A 126 18.99 3.09 2.09
N ASP A 127 19.45 2.20 2.95
CA ASP A 127 20.52 1.23 2.69
C ASP A 127 20.06 -0.19 3.07
N GLU A 128 20.96 -1.18 2.97
CA GLU A 128 20.69 -2.59 3.31
C GLU A 128 20.23 -2.79 4.76
N SER A 129 20.53 -1.85 5.68
CA SER A 129 20.11 -1.94 7.08
C SER A 129 18.63 -1.59 7.29
N ASN A 130 18.00 -0.95 6.29
CA ASN A 130 16.58 -0.61 6.30
C ASN A 130 15.68 -1.75 5.80
N VAL A 131 16.24 -2.86 5.32
CA VAL A 131 15.45 -4.00 4.84
C VAL A 131 14.56 -4.56 5.96
N GLY A 132 13.29 -4.74 5.64
CA GLY A 132 12.21 -5.15 6.54
C GLY A 132 11.63 -4.03 7.41
N GLN A 133 12.05 -2.77 7.24
CA GLN A 133 11.47 -1.63 7.94
C GLN A 133 10.32 -1.01 7.14
N ASP A 134 9.32 -0.50 7.85
CA ASP A 134 8.35 0.45 7.30
C ASP A 134 8.96 1.85 7.38
N LEU A 135 9.07 2.52 6.23
CA LEU A 135 9.70 3.83 6.07
C LEU A 135 8.67 4.97 6.11
N PHE A 136 7.38 4.64 6.16
CA PHE A 136 6.32 5.59 5.85
C PHE A 136 6.29 6.78 6.80
N LEU A 137 6.44 6.57 8.11
CA LEU A 137 6.44 7.68 9.06
C LEU A 137 7.67 8.58 8.87
N GLU A 138 8.84 7.99 8.70
CA GLU A 138 10.11 8.70 8.55
C GLU A 138 10.15 9.51 7.24
N MET A 139 9.58 8.97 6.15
CA MET A 139 9.48 9.66 4.87
C MET A 139 8.77 11.01 4.98
N GLY A 140 7.65 11.06 5.71
CA GLY A 140 6.87 12.28 5.91
C GLY A 140 7.56 13.34 6.76
N GLN A 141 8.59 12.96 7.52
CA GLN A 141 9.39 13.87 8.37
C GLN A 141 10.66 14.37 7.68
N ALA A 142 10.93 13.92 6.46
CA ALA A 142 12.16 14.20 5.76
C ALA A 142 12.32 15.68 5.40
N ALA A 143 13.55 16.18 5.46
CA ALA A 143 13.82 17.60 5.29
C ALA A 143 13.41 18.10 3.90
N GLY A 144 12.61 19.17 3.87
CA GLY A 144 12.15 19.80 2.62
C GLY A 144 10.99 19.08 1.93
N ALA A 145 10.52 17.94 2.45
CA ALA A 145 9.26 17.35 2.03
C ALA A 145 8.07 18.21 2.48
N ILE A 146 6.91 18.05 1.82
CA ILE A 146 5.65 18.65 2.25
C ILE A 146 5.22 18.09 3.61
N GLY A 147 5.44 16.79 3.81
CA GLY A 147 4.98 16.04 4.96
C GLY A 147 3.50 15.67 4.87
N TYR A 148 3.08 14.79 5.78
CA TYR A 148 1.71 14.32 5.91
C TYR A 148 1.49 13.76 7.31
N ASP A 149 0.22 13.68 7.69
CA ASP A 149 -0.22 12.88 8.83
C ASP A 149 -0.67 11.51 8.28
N GLU A 150 -0.12 10.43 8.84
CA GLU A 150 -0.53 9.07 8.49
C GLU A 150 -1.88 8.71 9.14
N PRO A 151 -2.71 7.87 8.50
CA PRO A 151 -2.58 7.33 7.15
C PRO A 151 -3.05 8.32 6.07
N LEU A 152 -2.61 8.11 4.82
CA LEU A 152 -2.95 8.97 3.68
C LEU A 152 -4.26 8.51 3.01
N PRO A 153 -5.17 9.44 2.64
CA PRO A 153 -6.51 9.07 2.15
C PRO A 153 -6.47 8.44 0.75
N SER A 154 -7.63 7.96 0.30
CA SER A 154 -7.80 7.44 -1.08
C SER A 154 -7.40 8.46 -2.15
N GLY A 155 -6.90 7.95 -3.27
CA GLY A 155 -6.36 8.76 -4.36
C GLY A 155 -5.15 8.11 -5.03
N PHE A 156 -4.56 8.82 -5.99
CA PHE A 156 -3.33 8.37 -6.63
C PHE A 156 -2.10 8.85 -5.87
N TYR A 157 -1.09 7.98 -5.79
CA TYR A 157 0.24 8.31 -5.30
C TYR A 157 1.29 7.81 -6.29
N THR A 158 2.27 8.67 -6.59
CA THR A 158 3.34 8.36 -7.53
C THR A 158 4.66 8.28 -6.78
N PHE A 159 5.29 7.11 -6.86
CA PHE A 159 6.57 6.78 -6.25
C PHE A 159 7.68 6.95 -7.28
N TRP A 160 8.86 7.31 -6.80
CA TRP A 160 10.07 7.50 -7.55
C TRP A 160 11.23 6.92 -6.75
N ALA A 161 11.95 5.97 -7.33
CA ALA A 161 13.21 5.47 -6.80
C ALA A 161 14.36 5.70 -7.78
N GLN A 162 15.57 5.85 -7.25
CA GLN A 162 16.79 5.95 -8.05
C GLN A 162 18.06 5.77 -7.21
N GLU A 163 19.16 5.57 -7.91
CA GLU A 163 20.51 5.51 -7.33
C GLU A 163 21.09 6.89 -6.99
N THR A 164 21.87 6.96 -5.91
CA THR A 164 22.67 8.16 -5.57
C THR A 164 24.15 8.00 -5.90
N SER A 165 24.62 6.77 -6.11
CA SER A 165 25.99 6.42 -6.46
C SER A 165 26.05 5.64 -7.78
N ASP A 166 27.25 5.35 -8.27
CA ASP A 166 27.46 4.59 -9.51
C ASP A 166 27.35 3.08 -9.21
N SER A 167 26.13 2.68 -8.88
CA SER A 167 25.73 1.34 -8.44
C SER A 167 24.56 0.82 -9.27
N ASN A 168 24.31 -0.48 -9.17
CA ASN A 168 23.15 -1.14 -9.72
C ASN A 168 22.56 -1.99 -8.61
N ASP A 169 21.34 -1.62 -8.21
CA ASP A 169 20.73 -2.09 -6.99
C ASP A 169 19.36 -2.70 -7.29
N GLU A 170 19.11 -3.86 -6.70
CA GLU A 170 17.84 -4.57 -6.80
C GLU A 170 16.98 -4.22 -5.58
N TRP A 171 15.73 -3.82 -5.83
CA TRP A 171 14.79 -3.34 -4.84
C TRP A 171 13.52 -4.18 -4.85
N VAL A 172 12.94 -4.35 -3.66
CA VAL A 172 11.54 -4.76 -3.53
C VAL A 172 10.86 -3.80 -2.54
N LEU A 173 9.89 -3.04 -3.03
CA LEU A 173 9.09 -2.11 -2.24
C LEU A 173 7.66 -2.61 -2.12
N SER A 174 7.13 -2.66 -0.90
CA SER A 174 5.72 -2.96 -0.63
C SER A 174 4.99 -1.73 -0.16
N VAL A 175 3.97 -1.33 -0.91
CA VAL A 175 3.03 -0.29 -0.52
C VAL A 175 1.83 -0.92 0.17
N VAL A 176 1.55 -0.51 1.40
CA VAL A 176 0.51 -1.11 2.27
C VAL A 176 -0.72 -0.22 2.31
N LEU A 177 -1.86 -0.83 2.00
CA LEU A 177 -3.18 -0.24 2.08
C LEU A 177 -3.91 -0.87 3.27
N SER A 178 -4.45 -0.03 4.14
CA SER A 178 -5.39 -0.46 5.16
C SER A 178 -6.81 -0.12 4.70
N PRO A 179 -7.83 -0.94 5.00
CA PRO A 179 -9.19 -0.45 5.00
C PRO A 179 -9.23 0.77 5.92
N VAL A 180 -9.88 1.85 5.49
CA VAL A 180 -10.22 2.92 6.42
C VAL A 180 -10.95 2.27 7.58
N ASP A 181 -10.59 2.57 8.82
CA ASP A 181 -11.34 2.09 9.97
C ASP A 181 -12.70 2.80 9.99
N THR A 182 -13.62 2.25 9.20
CA THR A 182 -15.01 2.67 9.08
C THR A 182 -15.84 2.00 10.16
N THR A 183 -15.31 1.88 11.39
CA THR A 183 -16.20 1.98 12.56
C THR A 183 -16.77 3.40 12.61
N CYS A 184 -17.52 3.78 11.58
CA CYS A 184 -18.39 4.93 11.54
C CYS A 184 -19.56 4.63 12.48
N VAL A 185 -19.25 4.59 13.77
CA VAL A 185 -20.23 4.62 14.85
C VAL A 185 -21.23 5.75 14.60
N ALA A 186 -20.77 6.84 13.97
CA ALA A 186 -21.58 7.98 13.55
C ALA A 186 -22.40 7.81 12.25
N ASP A 187 -22.25 6.74 11.44
CA ASP A 187 -23.20 6.45 10.35
C ASP A 187 -24.42 5.74 10.96
N VAL A 188 -25.23 6.53 11.66
CA VAL A 188 -26.34 6.04 12.48
C VAL A 188 -27.46 5.44 11.62
N ASN A 189 -27.46 5.73 10.31
CA ASN A 189 -28.49 5.26 9.39
C ASN A 189 -28.02 4.13 8.45
N GLY A 190 -26.72 3.83 8.47
CA GLY A 190 -26.09 2.71 7.77
C GLY A 190 -26.04 2.89 6.26
N ASN A 191 -25.94 4.12 5.75
CA ASN A 191 -25.90 4.40 4.32
C ASN A 191 -24.49 4.41 3.71
N GLY A 192 -23.46 4.19 4.53
CA GLY A 192 -22.05 4.23 4.13
C GLY A 192 -21.48 5.64 4.12
N SER A 193 -22.01 6.58 4.89
CA SER A 193 -21.47 7.94 5.03
C SER A 193 -21.98 8.58 6.32
N VAL A 194 -21.15 9.38 6.98
CA VAL A 194 -21.59 10.32 8.02
C VAL A 194 -21.90 11.65 7.36
N ASP A 195 -23.18 11.94 7.15
CA ASP A 195 -23.61 13.16 6.48
C ASP A 195 -24.73 13.91 7.22
N PHE A 196 -25.37 14.87 6.52
CA PHE A 196 -26.43 15.67 7.10
C PHE A 196 -27.65 14.84 7.54
N SER A 197 -27.90 13.69 6.91
CA SER A 197 -28.95 12.74 7.30
C SER A 197 -28.67 12.14 8.68
N ASP A 198 -27.42 11.80 8.97
CA ASP A 198 -26.97 11.28 10.26
C ASP A 198 -27.05 12.36 11.34
N LEU A 199 -26.59 13.58 11.02
CA LEU A 199 -26.69 14.73 11.91
C LEU A 199 -28.13 15.01 12.34
N VAL A 200 -29.07 14.97 11.39
CA VAL A 200 -30.49 15.21 11.70
C VAL A 200 -31.05 14.09 12.56
N GLN A 201 -30.65 12.83 12.35
CA GLN A 201 -31.06 11.71 13.18
C GLN A 201 -30.53 11.84 14.61
N LEU A 202 -29.25 12.12 14.78
CA LEU A 202 -28.61 12.38 16.07
C LEU A 202 -29.31 13.53 16.82
N LEU A 203 -29.49 14.69 16.19
CA LEU A 203 -30.17 15.84 16.80
C LEU A 203 -31.64 15.56 17.14
N SER A 204 -32.30 14.67 16.41
CA SER A 204 -33.68 14.26 16.69
C SER A 204 -33.79 13.31 17.89
N ALA A 205 -32.69 12.64 18.25
CA ALA A 205 -32.61 11.68 19.35
C ALA A 205 -32.11 12.27 20.68
N PHE A 206 -31.78 13.57 20.73
CA PHE A 206 -31.25 14.25 21.92
C PHE A 206 -32.07 13.97 23.19
N GLY A 207 -31.40 13.45 24.22
CA GLY A 207 -31.99 13.07 25.50
C GLY A 207 -31.58 11.67 25.98
N PRO A 208 -32.18 11.19 27.08
CA PRO A 208 -31.84 9.89 27.66
C PRO A 208 -32.10 8.75 26.68
N CYS A 209 -31.11 7.90 26.51
CA CYS A 209 -31.18 6.79 25.58
C CYS A 209 -30.46 5.57 26.14
N ALA A 210 -31.17 4.46 26.35
CA ALA A 210 -30.56 3.29 26.99
C ALA A 210 -29.78 2.40 26.01
N SER A 211 -30.09 2.45 24.70
CA SER A 211 -29.50 1.60 23.65
C SER A 211 -29.92 2.06 22.23
N CYS A 212 -29.69 3.33 21.89
CA CYS A 212 -29.86 3.80 20.52
C CYS A 212 -28.51 3.91 19.82
N VAL A 213 -28.54 3.98 18.50
CA VAL A 213 -27.35 4.05 17.66
C VAL A 213 -26.73 5.44 17.65
N GLU A 214 -27.48 6.45 18.07
CA GLU A 214 -27.06 7.85 18.16
C GLU A 214 -26.29 8.19 19.46
N ASP A 215 -26.23 7.28 20.44
CA ASP A 215 -25.39 7.37 21.66
C ASP A 215 -24.03 6.74 21.34
N LEU A 216 -23.13 7.57 20.82
CA LEU A 216 -21.86 7.16 20.22
C LEU A 216 -20.78 6.88 21.26
N ASP A 217 -20.88 7.53 22.44
CA ASP A 217 -19.94 7.35 23.55
C ASP A 217 -20.44 6.38 24.64
N GLU A 218 -21.60 5.76 24.42
CA GLU A 218 -22.27 4.82 25.32
C GLU A 218 -22.52 5.39 26.73
N SER A 219 -22.70 6.72 26.84
CA SER A 219 -22.95 7.38 28.12
C SER A 219 -24.36 7.14 28.67
N GLY A 220 -25.27 6.61 27.85
CA GLY A 220 -26.68 6.39 28.16
C GLY A 220 -27.56 7.60 27.86
N SER A 221 -27.08 8.56 27.08
CA SER A 221 -27.82 9.75 26.64
C SER A 221 -27.22 10.28 25.34
N VAL A 222 -28.06 10.71 24.41
CA VAL A 222 -27.63 11.44 23.21
C VAL A 222 -27.53 12.92 23.56
N ASP A 223 -26.33 13.48 23.54
CA ASP A 223 -26.07 14.88 23.84
C ASP A 223 -24.98 15.52 22.96
N PHE A 224 -24.34 16.58 23.47
CA PHE A 224 -23.35 17.33 22.71
C PHE A 224 -22.06 16.53 22.47
N ASN A 225 -21.71 15.58 23.34
CA ASN A 225 -20.51 14.76 23.16
C ASN A 225 -20.66 13.80 21.96
N ASP A 226 -21.88 13.29 21.74
CA ASP A 226 -22.20 12.49 20.55
C ASP A 226 -22.14 13.34 19.28
N LEU A 227 -22.64 14.58 19.34
CA LEU A 227 -22.53 15.52 18.23
C LEU A 227 -21.07 15.82 17.87
N ASP A 228 -20.22 16.08 18.86
CA ASP A 228 -18.78 16.34 18.64
C ASP A 228 -18.08 15.12 18.05
N SER A 229 -18.43 13.93 18.54
CA SER A 229 -17.95 12.65 18.01
C SER A 229 -18.39 12.47 16.55
N MET A 230 -19.66 12.70 16.22
CA MET A 230 -20.17 12.60 14.85
C MET A 230 -19.47 13.55 13.88
N LEU A 231 -19.26 14.81 14.28
CA LEU A 231 -18.57 15.80 13.44
C LEU A 231 -17.10 15.45 13.20
N SER A 232 -16.49 14.65 14.08
CA SER A 232 -15.12 14.15 13.93
C SER A 232 -15.01 13.05 12.87
N PHE A 233 -16.12 12.39 12.51
CA PHE A 233 -16.18 11.32 11.51
C PHE A 233 -16.90 11.74 10.22
N TRP A 234 -17.05 13.04 9.97
CA TRP A 234 -17.84 13.56 8.85
C TRP A 234 -17.25 13.15 7.47
N GLY A 235 -18.08 12.55 6.63
CA GLY A 235 -17.67 12.12 5.29
C GLY A 235 -18.01 10.65 4.99
N PRO A 236 -17.50 10.13 3.87
CA PRO A 236 -17.74 8.74 3.47
C PRO A 236 -17.21 7.72 4.47
N CYS A 237 -17.95 6.63 4.56
CA CYS A 237 -17.55 5.33 5.09
C CYS A 237 -17.61 4.32 3.90
#